data_AF-A0A7D9EUR9-F1
#
_entry.id   AF-A0A7D9EUR9-F1
#
_cell.length_a   1.000
_cell.length_b   1.000
_cell.length_c   1.000
_cell.angle_alpha   90.00
_cell.angle_beta   90.00
_cell.angle_gamma   90.00
#
_symmetry.space_group_name_H-M   'P 1'
#
loop_
_entity.id
_entity.type
_entity.pdbx_description
1 polymer ?
#
loop_
_entity_poly.entity_id
_entity_poly.type
_entity_poly.pdbx_seq_one_letter_code
_entity_poly.pdbx_strand_id
1 'polypeptide(L)'
;SQRSYITNELKEKPIKQETLHLNTFGEEGFKWQKCDMFSLQLQGEDGELDIELSALAFPVICSPVSTRINIQEFPHLDGLQFADKLDGEDHPIDMLLGADYYYKIVTGEVIKGDTGPTAVGSKLRWLLLGPMSTTTYYTPCHTLLSMDGEKCYSKRKEMTN
;
A
#
# COMPACT_ATOMS: atom_id res chain seq x y z
N SER A 1 2.90 -7.06 9.34
CA SER A 1 2.32 -8.38 9.02
C SER A 1 3.10 -8.97 7.84
N GLN A 2 3.27 -10.29 7.75
CA GLN A 2 3.79 -10.97 6.55
C GLN A 2 2.69 -11.27 5.52
N ARG A 3 1.47 -10.79 5.76
CA ARG A 3 0.32 -11.05 4.90
C ARG A 3 -0.05 -9.80 4.14
N SER A 4 -0.41 -9.99 2.88
CA SER A 4 -1.03 -8.96 2.07
C SER A 4 -2.55 -9.03 2.17
N TYR A 5 -3.21 -7.89 2.00
CA TYR A 5 -4.66 -7.75 2.04
C TYR A 5 -5.12 -6.90 0.86
N ILE A 6 -6.35 -7.12 0.42
CA ILE A 6 -7.02 -6.33 -0.60
C ILE A 6 -8.45 -6.05 -0.16
N THR A 7 -9.04 -4.96 -0.65
CA THR A 7 -10.48 -4.73 -0.52
C THR A 7 -11.25 -5.75 -1.37
N ASN A 8 -12.51 -6.01 -1.02
CA ASN A 8 -13.33 -7.11 -1.55
C ASN A 8 -13.76 -6.95 -3.03
N GLU A 9 -12.97 -6.29 -3.88
CA GLU A 9 -13.43 -5.82 -5.19
C GLU A 9 -13.04 -6.72 -6.37
N LEU A 10 -12.47 -7.89 -6.12
CA LEU A 10 -12.08 -8.81 -7.20
C LEU A 10 -13.24 -9.71 -7.63
N LYS A 11 -13.55 -9.70 -8.94
CA LYS A 11 -14.53 -10.59 -9.59
C LYS A 11 -13.99 -12.00 -9.88
N GLU A 12 -12.74 -12.28 -9.49
CA GLU A 12 -12.06 -13.54 -9.75
C GLU A 12 -12.51 -14.63 -8.77
N LYS A 13 -12.21 -15.90 -9.07
CA LYS A 13 -12.43 -16.98 -8.12
C LYS A 13 -11.27 -17.02 -7.12
N PRO A 14 -11.54 -17.14 -5.81
CA PRO A 14 -10.48 -17.27 -4.82
C PRO A 14 -9.70 -18.58 -5.01
N ILE A 15 -8.40 -18.52 -4.77
CA ILE A 15 -7.51 -19.70 -4.84
C ILE A 15 -7.67 -20.61 -3.61
N LYS A 16 -8.05 -20.03 -2.46
CA LYS A 16 -8.42 -20.75 -1.23
C LYS A 16 -9.15 -19.83 -0.26
N GLN A 17 -9.66 -20.39 0.82
CA GLN A 17 -10.22 -19.62 1.95
C GLN A 17 -9.38 -19.85 3.20
N GLU A 18 -9.27 -18.84 4.04
CA GLU A 18 -8.55 -18.90 5.31
C GLU A 18 -9.35 -18.19 6.41
N THR A 19 -9.31 -18.70 7.64
CA THR A 19 -9.91 -18.04 8.79
C THR A 19 -8.84 -17.29 9.57
N LEU A 20 -8.98 -15.97 9.65
CA LEU A 20 -8.13 -15.09 10.46
C LEU A 20 -8.63 -15.03 11.89
N HIS A 21 -7.68 -15.06 12.82
CA HIS A 21 -7.92 -14.85 14.24
C HIS A 21 -7.39 -13.46 14.57
N LEU A 22 -8.30 -12.49 14.64
CA LEU A 22 -7.96 -11.09 14.79
C LEU A 22 -8.00 -10.69 16.25
N ASN A 23 -6.88 -10.16 16.74
CA ASN A 23 -6.81 -9.51 18.03
C ASN A 23 -6.58 -8.02 17.83
N THR A 24 -7.32 -7.23 18.57
CA THR A 24 -7.09 -5.80 18.71
C THR A 24 -6.43 -5.53 20.07
N PHE A 25 -5.63 -4.48 20.15
CA PHE A 25 -4.94 -4.13 21.40
C PHE A 25 -5.98 -3.82 22.49
N GLY A 26 -5.89 -4.52 23.62
CA GLY A 26 -6.75 -4.30 24.78
C GLY A 26 -8.09 -5.06 24.79
N GLU A 27 -8.41 -5.84 23.74
CA GLU A 27 -9.57 -6.75 23.76
C GLU A 27 -9.16 -8.12 24.34
N GLU A 28 -9.98 -8.68 25.24
CA GLU A 28 -9.76 -10.01 25.85
C GLU A 28 -10.26 -11.18 24.95
N GLY A 29 -10.61 -10.92 23.69
CA GLY A 29 -11.20 -11.91 22.78
C GLY A 29 -10.68 -11.83 21.34
N PHE A 30 -10.74 -12.95 20.64
CA PHE A 30 -10.40 -13.06 19.22
C PHE A 30 -11.65 -12.89 18.37
N LYS A 31 -11.57 -12.08 17.30
CA LYS A 31 -12.58 -12.04 16.24
C LYS A 31 -12.18 -12.97 15.12
N TRP A 32 -13.08 -13.88 14.74
CA TRP A 32 -12.87 -14.80 13.65
C TRP A 32 -13.38 -14.17 12.35
N GLN A 33 -12.52 -14.09 11.34
CA GLN A 33 -12.90 -13.57 10.03
C GLN A 33 -12.49 -14.55 8.95
N LYS A 34 -13.47 -15.15 8.27
CA LYS A 34 -13.21 -15.94 7.08
C LYS A 34 -12.90 -14.99 5.92
N CYS A 35 -11.78 -15.23 5.25
CA CYS A 35 -11.26 -14.42 4.16
C CYS A 35 -10.97 -15.30 2.96
N ASP A 36 -11.30 -14.78 1.78
CA ASP A 36 -10.93 -15.37 0.51
C ASP A 36 -9.51 -14.95 0.14
N MET A 37 -8.69 -15.88 -0.34
CA MET A 37 -7.33 -15.58 -0.80
C MET A 37 -7.27 -15.54 -2.32
N PHE A 38 -6.56 -14.56 -2.85
CA PHE A 38 -6.34 -14.35 -4.28
C PHE A 38 -4.85 -14.35 -4.60
N SER A 39 -4.50 -14.81 -5.79
CA SER A 39 -3.17 -14.64 -6.39
C SER A 39 -3.24 -13.47 -7.36
N LEU A 40 -2.34 -12.50 -7.19
CA LEU A 40 -2.31 -11.24 -7.94
C LEU A 40 -0.92 -11.03 -8.53
N GLN A 41 -0.88 -10.30 -9.65
CA GLN A 41 0.36 -9.80 -10.22
C GLN A 41 0.45 -8.30 -10.00
N LEU A 42 1.47 -7.88 -9.27
CA LEU A 42 1.78 -6.48 -9.04
C LEU A 42 2.74 -5.98 -10.09
N GLN A 43 2.32 -4.96 -10.83
CA GLN A 43 3.07 -4.42 -11.96
C GLN A 43 3.33 -2.92 -11.79
N GLY A 44 4.58 -2.53 -12.01
CA GLY A 44 4.98 -1.13 -12.12
C GLY A 44 4.64 -0.57 -13.50
N GLU A 45 4.45 0.74 -13.61
CA GLU A 45 4.09 1.39 -14.87
C GLU A 45 5.16 1.23 -15.97
N ASP A 46 6.42 1.04 -15.59
CA ASP A 46 7.58 0.85 -16.47
C ASP A 46 7.93 -0.63 -16.70
N GLY A 47 7.22 -1.56 -16.05
CA GLY A 47 7.50 -3.00 -16.13
C GLY A 47 8.72 -3.47 -15.33
N GLU A 48 9.40 -2.57 -14.58
CA GLU A 48 10.55 -2.92 -13.71
C GLU A 48 10.13 -3.72 -12.47
N LEU A 49 8.83 -3.72 -12.17
CA LEU A 49 8.21 -4.52 -11.13
C LEU A 49 7.23 -5.51 -11.76
N ASP A 50 7.45 -6.80 -11.53
CA ASP A 50 6.51 -7.87 -11.79
C ASP A 50 6.62 -8.89 -10.64
N ILE A 51 5.64 -8.87 -9.73
CA ILE A 51 5.66 -9.71 -8.52
C ILE A 51 4.33 -10.44 -8.37
N GLU A 52 4.41 -11.77 -8.33
CA GLU A 52 3.29 -12.60 -7.90
C GLU A 52 3.16 -12.55 -6.38
N LEU A 53 1.97 -12.21 -5.91
CA LEU A 53 1.65 -12.14 -4.49
C LEU A 53 0.31 -12.79 -4.17
N SER A 54 0.20 -13.26 -2.93
CA SER A 54 -1.06 -13.77 -2.37
C SER A 54 -1.63 -12.76 -1.39
N ALA A 55 -2.89 -12.38 -1.56
CA ALA A 55 -3.57 -11.41 -0.70
C ALA A 55 -4.93 -11.94 -0.22
N LEU A 56 -5.29 -11.57 1.01
CA LEU A 56 -6.58 -11.89 1.60
C LEU A 56 -7.57 -10.75 1.36
N ALA A 57 -8.73 -11.08 0.80
CA ALA A 57 -9.83 -10.15 0.68
C ALA A 57 -10.42 -9.84 2.05
N PHE A 58 -10.42 -8.56 2.38
CA PHE A 58 -10.84 -8.05 3.66
C PHE A 58 -11.76 -6.83 3.45
N PRO A 59 -12.92 -6.72 4.13
CA PRO A 59 -13.91 -5.69 3.83
C PRO A 59 -13.39 -4.26 3.94
N VAL A 60 -12.62 -3.97 4.99
CA VAL A 60 -12.01 -2.66 5.23
C VAL A 60 -10.63 -2.90 5.82
N ILE A 61 -9.58 -2.58 5.07
CA ILE A 61 -8.19 -2.75 5.51
C ILE A 61 -7.87 -1.72 6.60
N CYS A 62 -8.19 -0.45 6.34
CA CYS A 62 -7.98 0.67 7.24
C CYS A 62 -8.90 1.84 6.85
N SER A 63 -8.89 2.89 7.68
CA SER A 63 -9.46 4.19 7.29
C SER A 63 -8.70 4.77 6.10
N PRO A 64 -9.35 5.61 5.26
CA PRO A 64 -8.67 6.37 4.22
C PRO A 64 -7.44 7.12 4.74
N VAL A 65 -6.41 7.22 3.90
CA VAL A 65 -5.16 7.92 4.24
C VAL A 65 -5.19 9.30 3.62
N SER A 66 -4.89 10.30 4.43
CA SER A 66 -4.81 11.68 3.98
C SER A 66 -3.46 11.94 3.29
N THR A 67 -3.52 12.53 2.09
CA THR A 67 -2.34 12.89 1.28
C THR A 67 -2.06 14.38 1.29
N ARG A 68 -2.61 15.11 2.27
CA ARG A 68 -2.44 16.56 2.45
C ARG A 68 -1.01 16.91 2.84
N ILE A 69 -0.19 17.22 1.84
CA ILE A 69 1.18 17.71 2.02
C ILE A 69 1.45 18.87 1.06
N ASN A 70 2.04 19.95 1.58
CA ASN A 70 2.56 21.02 0.75
C ASN A 70 4.03 20.73 0.40
N ILE A 71 4.27 20.12 -0.76
CA ILE A 71 5.63 19.74 -1.22
C ILE A 71 6.56 20.96 -1.27
N GLN A 72 6.02 22.17 -1.50
CA GLN A 72 6.82 23.40 -1.57
C GLN A 72 7.50 23.75 -0.23
N GLU A 73 7.01 23.22 0.89
CA GLU A 73 7.65 23.39 2.21
C GLU A 73 8.88 22.49 2.40
N PHE A 74 9.10 21.53 1.48
CA PHE A 74 10.12 20.50 1.60
C PHE A 74 10.98 20.44 0.32
N PRO A 75 12.03 21.27 0.20
CA PRO A 75 12.85 21.36 -1.01
C PRO A 75 13.46 20.02 -1.45
N HIS A 76 13.71 19.10 -0.52
CA HIS A 76 14.25 17.77 -0.83
C HIS A 76 13.24 16.84 -1.52
N LEU A 77 11.96 17.21 -1.57
CA LEU A 77 10.89 16.48 -2.23
C LEU A 77 10.57 17.05 -3.62
N ASP A 78 11.18 18.17 -4.00
CA ASP A 78 10.92 18.83 -5.27
C ASP A 78 11.34 17.95 -6.46
N GLY A 79 10.51 17.92 -7.50
CA GLY A 79 10.72 17.12 -8.71
C GLY A 79 10.56 15.60 -8.55
N LEU A 80 10.24 15.08 -7.36
CA LEU A 80 10.00 13.64 -7.18
C LEU A 80 8.63 13.23 -7.73
N GLN A 81 8.57 12.06 -8.36
CA GLN A 81 7.30 11.41 -8.72
C GLN A 81 6.88 10.50 -7.56
N PHE A 82 5.70 10.70 -6.99
CA PHE A 82 5.23 9.89 -5.87
C PHE A 82 4.38 8.70 -6.34
N ALA A 83 4.40 7.62 -5.56
CA ALA A 83 3.57 6.45 -5.82
C ALA A 83 2.07 6.77 -5.66
N ASP A 84 1.74 7.57 -4.66
CA ASP A 84 0.38 8.05 -4.38
C ASP A 84 0.14 9.44 -4.98
N LYS A 85 -1.13 9.76 -5.25
CA LYS A 85 -1.56 11.11 -5.63
C LYS A 85 -1.49 12.01 -4.40
N LEU A 86 -0.74 13.10 -4.49
CA LEU A 86 -0.66 14.13 -3.44
C LEU A 86 -1.58 15.31 -3.78
N ASP A 87 -2.88 15.03 -3.89
CA ASP A 87 -3.91 16.02 -4.26
C ASP A 87 -4.63 16.62 -3.04
N GLY A 88 -4.29 16.16 -1.84
CA GLY A 88 -4.89 16.63 -0.60
C GLY A 88 -6.26 16.03 -0.30
N GLU A 89 -6.67 15.00 -1.03
CA GLU A 89 -7.86 14.21 -0.72
C GLU A 89 -7.50 12.98 0.11
N ASP A 90 -8.52 12.44 0.78
CA ASP A 90 -8.40 11.19 1.52
C ASP A 90 -8.67 10.03 0.56
N HIS A 91 -7.69 9.13 0.41
CA HIS A 91 -7.78 8.01 -0.51
C HIS A 91 -7.99 6.69 0.25
N PRO A 92 -8.92 5.82 -0.18
CA PRO A 92 -9.03 4.47 0.36
C PRO A 92 -7.75 3.68 0.05
N ILE A 93 -7.39 2.74 0.93
CA ILE A 93 -6.32 1.78 0.63
C ILE A 93 -6.94 0.53 -0.02
N ASP A 94 -6.61 0.29 -1.28
CA ASP A 94 -7.08 -0.88 -2.02
C ASP A 94 -6.30 -2.15 -1.67
N MET A 95 -5.00 -1.99 -1.38
CA MET A 95 -4.09 -3.09 -1.10
C MET A 95 -3.12 -2.74 0.00
N LEU A 96 -2.89 -3.70 0.90
CA LEU A 96 -1.86 -3.67 1.91
C LEU A 96 -0.85 -4.78 1.60
N LEU A 97 0.40 -4.44 1.34
CA LEU A 97 1.43 -5.47 1.09
C LEU A 97 2.05 -5.98 2.39
N GLY A 98 2.24 -7.30 2.46
CA GLY A 98 3.02 -7.94 3.50
C GLY A 98 4.48 -7.51 3.46
N ALA A 99 5.13 -7.50 4.63
CA ALA A 99 6.53 -7.08 4.75
C ALA A 99 7.52 -8.04 4.07
N ASP A 100 7.09 -9.25 3.70
CA ASP A 100 7.82 -10.19 2.85
C ASP A 100 8.06 -9.67 1.42
N TYR A 101 7.27 -8.69 0.96
CA TYR A 101 7.48 -8.02 -0.33
C TYR A 101 8.36 -6.77 -0.24
N TYR A 102 8.72 -6.32 0.96
CA TYR A 102 9.43 -5.05 1.19
C TYR A 102 10.69 -4.92 0.32
N TYR A 103 11.61 -5.89 0.44
CA TYR A 103 12.88 -5.87 -0.29
C TYR A 103 12.74 -6.13 -1.80
N LYS A 104 11.57 -6.56 -2.27
CA LYS A 104 11.32 -6.72 -3.70
C LYS A 104 10.89 -5.40 -4.35
N ILE A 105 10.41 -4.45 -3.55
CA ILE A 105 9.77 -3.20 -4.01
C ILE A 105 10.65 -1.98 -3.69
N VAL A 106 11.20 -1.88 -2.48
CA VAL A 106 12.03 -0.74 -2.05
C VAL A 106 13.43 -0.84 -2.64
N THR A 107 13.94 0.25 -3.22
CA THR A 107 15.26 0.28 -3.88
C THR A 107 16.41 0.55 -2.89
N GLY A 108 16.09 1.09 -1.71
CA GLY A 108 17.07 1.51 -0.69
C GLY A 108 17.53 2.96 -0.85
N GLU A 109 17.09 3.65 -1.91
CA GLU A 109 17.31 5.09 -2.04
C GLU A 109 16.48 5.84 -1.01
N VAL A 110 17.10 6.81 -0.34
CA VAL A 110 16.48 7.61 0.70
C VAL A 110 16.88 9.07 0.51
N ILE A 111 15.88 9.95 0.44
CA ILE A 111 16.07 11.39 0.43
C ILE A 111 15.41 11.96 1.67
N LYS A 112 16.21 12.59 2.52
CA LYS A 112 15.79 13.14 3.81
C LYS A 112 16.18 14.62 3.88
N GLY A 113 15.23 15.46 4.26
CA GLY A 113 15.49 16.84 4.66
C GLY A 113 15.75 16.98 6.15
N ASP A 114 16.12 18.19 6.57
CA ASP A 114 16.30 18.52 7.99
C ASP A 114 14.98 18.41 8.78
N THR A 115 13.86 18.66 8.10
CA THR A 115 12.50 18.56 8.62
C THR A 115 11.56 17.88 7.60
N GLY A 116 10.39 17.47 8.07
CA GLY A 116 9.35 16.90 7.21
C GLY A 116 9.53 15.42 6.91
N PRO A 117 8.75 14.90 5.93
CA PRO A 117 8.78 13.49 5.60
C PRO A 117 10.03 13.11 4.80
N THR A 118 10.37 11.84 4.87
CA THR A 118 11.47 11.20 4.14
C THR A 118 10.91 10.53 2.90
N ALA A 119 11.52 10.79 1.74
CA ALA A 119 11.21 10.06 0.52
C ALA A 119 12.05 8.79 0.45
N VAL A 120 11.41 7.67 0.13
CA VAL A 120 12.06 6.36 -0.06
C VAL A 120 11.79 5.87 -1.48
N GLY A 121 12.85 5.53 -2.18
CA GLY A 121 12.77 5.01 -3.54
C GLY A 121 12.15 3.62 -3.56
N SER A 122 11.26 3.40 -4.54
CA SER A 122 10.68 2.10 -4.81
C SER A 122 10.48 1.92 -6.31
N LYS A 123 10.28 0.67 -6.72
CA LYS A 123 9.90 0.33 -8.10
C LYS A 123 8.50 0.82 -8.51
N LEU A 124 7.79 1.46 -7.59
CA LEU A 124 6.49 2.11 -7.80
C LEU A 124 6.59 3.63 -7.72
N ARG A 125 7.81 4.19 -7.78
CA ARG A 125 8.19 5.59 -7.52
C ARG A 125 8.45 5.90 -6.03
N TRP A 126 8.46 7.18 -5.66
CA TRP A 126 8.82 7.63 -4.32
C TRP A 126 7.69 7.44 -3.31
N LEU A 127 8.01 6.81 -2.19
CA LEU A 127 7.14 6.63 -1.02
C LEU A 127 7.44 7.71 0.02
N LEU A 128 6.42 8.21 0.72
CA LEU A 128 6.60 9.23 1.77
C LEU A 128 6.45 8.64 3.17
N LEU A 129 7.53 8.64 3.95
CA LEU A 129 7.55 8.17 5.33
C LEU A 129 7.69 9.31 6.32
N GLY A 130 6.94 9.24 7.41
CA GLY A 130 7.09 10.15 8.55
C GLY A 130 5.96 11.18 8.65
N PRO A 131 6.03 12.06 9.66
CA PRO A 131 4.96 13.01 9.94
C PRO A 131 4.85 14.04 8.82
N MET A 132 3.65 14.17 8.26
CA MET A 132 3.26 15.27 7.39
C MET A 132 2.66 16.37 8.28
N SER A 133 3.48 17.32 8.72
CA SER A 133 3.03 18.38 9.62
C SER A 133 2.41 19.53 8.81
N THR A 134 1.09 19.68 8.82
CA THR A 134 0.47 21.00 8.68
C THR A 134 -0.63 21.11 9.75
N THR A 135 -0.38 21.95 10.75
CA THR A 135 -1.28 22.45 11.80
C THR A 135 -2.59 21.66 12.04
N THR A 136 -2.59 20.85 13.11
CA THR A 136 -3.73 20.35 13.94
C THR A 136 -4.02 18.85 13.93
N TYR A 137 -3.56 18.03 12.96
CA TYR A 137 -3.73 16.57 13.08
C TYR A 137 -2.47 15.82 12.65
N TYR A 138 -1.83 15.15 13.61
CA TYR A 138 -0.78 14.17 13.33
C TYR A 138 -1.43 12.93 12.73
N THR A 139 -1.45 12.82 11.40
CA THR A 139 -1.82 11.57 10.74
C THR A 139 -0.51 10.84 10.42
N PRO A 140 -0.22 9.70 11.06
CA PRO A 140 0.92 8.88 10.67
C PRO A 140 0.68 8.38 9.24
N CYS A 141 1.40 8.92 8.26
CA CYS A 141 1.54 8.24 6.99
C CYS A 141 2.53 7.10 7.20
N HIS A 142 2.00 5.95 7.60
CA HIS A 142 2.69 4.71 7.32
C HIS A 142 2.46 4.43 5.84
N THR A 143 3.47 4.62 4.98
CA THR A 143 3.49 3.86 3.72
C THR A 143 3.72 2.39 4.07
N LEU A 144 2.71 1.76 4.62
CA LEU A 144 2.46 0.36 4.42
C LEU A 144 1.96 0.25 2.99
N LEU A 145 2.89 0.16 2.02
CA LEU A 145 2.67 -0.04 0.58
C LEU A 145 1.18 -0.09 0.20
N SER A 146 0.56 1.10 0.17
CA SER A 146 -0.79 1.32 -0.29
C SER A 146 -0.68 1.71 -1.74
N MET A 147 -1.49 1.10 -2.58
CA MET A 147 -1.44 1.34 -4.02
C MET A 147 -2.86 1.55 -4.52
N ASP A 148 -3.05 2.61 -5.31
CA ASP A 148 -4.26 2.83 -6.11
C ASP A 148 -4.40 1.68 -7.12
N GLY A 149 -5.47 0.90 -6.95
CA GLY A 149 -5.72 -0.33 -7.69
C GLY A 149 -5.91 -0.13 -9.18
N GLU A 150 -6.31 1.05 -9.65
CA GLU A 150 -6.64 1.24 -11.07
C GLU A 150 -5.40 1.24 -12.00
N LYS A 151 -4.18 1.34 -11.46
CA LYS A 151 -2.97 1.51 -12.26
C LYS A 151 -1.95 0.37 -12.20
N CYS A 152 -2.03 -0.54 -11.23
CA CYS A 152 -0.86 -1.33 -10.82
C CYS A 152 -1.03 -2.86 -10.83
N TYR A 153 -2.11 -3.40 -11.37
CA TYR A 153 -2.21 -4.84 -11.62
C TYR A 153 -2.74 -5.13 -13.01
N SER A 154 -2.12 -6.09 -13.70
CA SER A 154 -2.68 -6.68 -14.92
C SER A 154 -3.16 -8.10 -14.65
N LYS A 155 -4.25 -8.45 -15.34
CA LYS A 155 -4.88 -9.76 -15.25
C LYS A 155 -4.02 -10.79 -15.95
N ARG A 156 -3.94 -11.99 -15.39
CA ARG A 156 -3.37 -13.15 -16.06
C ARG A 156 -4.11 -13.33 -17.39
N LYS A 157 -3.45 -13.10 -18.53
CA LYS A 157 -3.98 -13.54 -19.83
C LYS A 157 -4.04 -15.06 -19.79
N GLU A 158 -5.23 -15.63 -19.84
CA GLU A 158 -5.39 -17.04 -20.13
C GLU A 158 -4.71 -17.31 -21.48
N MET A 159 -3.64 -18.10 -21.47
CA MET A 159 -3.11 -18.70 -22.68
C MET A 159 -4.14 -19.73 -23.14
N THR A 160 -4.99 -19.35 -24.09
CA THR A 160 -5.74 -20.30 -24.89
C THR A 160 -4.75 -21.10 -25.73
N ASN A 161 -4.75 -22.42 -25.51
CA ASN A 161 -4.04 -23.41 -26.33
C ASN A 161 -4.42 -23.33 -27.81
#